data_AF-A0A2G6GSF0-F1
#
_entry.id   AF-A0A2G6GSF0-F1
#
_cell.length_a   1.000
_cell.length_b   1.000
_cell.length_c   1.000
_cell.angle_alpha   90.00
_cell.angle_beta   90.00
_cell.angle_gamma   90.00
#
_symmetry.space_group_name_H-M   'P 1'
#
loop_
_entity.id
_entity.type
_entity.pdbx_description
1 polymer ?
#
loop_
_entity_poly.entity_id
_entity_poly.type
_entity_poly.pdbx_seq_one_letter_code
_entity_poly.pdbx_strand_id
1 'polypeptide(L)'
;MNKNTEKKILEELKKRVLERDKELRSHKDDENIKEATKEALTEMTILSRKEVDEIERKINAEIKAENKRKQKIRQKIIGVVAVVLLIIANVFFNKEEKMKIVETFDTREGGWDEYEKFEYKREMKDGKYFIENDKDGMCAWDYIDIDFPQEYCLELHSKWEDGNYDAYGMVLLESVENYFYFEVRGDGSALVNYKSNGKWTNQYAWESNVFESGKKDITQKLEVKGNFYRYYVNGKLFQEGNLRNYRMKQVGMMVCGKQKIGFESLVLTRMQRGKMQEEILNESFANTEAGWTFDEKLVKRCYYKDKMYFLQNNTKDLCFWSCRPFELPQNYRVSVQTKWVAGEHAGFEIVLHQDDNNFIGLEAQANGKARFVTYLEGEYDKIQNYKQTSAKHEDEKFHELAVEVRGEKFRFYVDNEFVDSWNLCGLTITEVGVRVCGRQTVAFDNLIIEEL
;
A
#
# COMPACT_ATOMS: atom_id res chain seq x y z
N MET A 1 -9.92 46.93 -36.16
CA MET A 1 -8.93 46.06 -36.84
C MET A 1 -7.58 46.22 -36.13
N ASN A 2 -6.81 45.14 -35.91
CA ASN A 2 -5.47 45.24 -35.30
C ASN A 2 -4.54 45.97 -36.27
N LYS A 3 -3.71 46.91 -35.78
CA LYS A 3 -2.71 47.66 -36.58
C LYS A 3 -1.84 46.77 -37.47
N ASN A 4 -1.57 45.54 -37.04
CA ASN A 4 -0.77 44.58 -37.81
C ASN A 4 -1.56 43.95 -38.97
N THR A 5 -2.86 43.72 -38.79
CA THR A 5 -3.76 43.25 -39.86
C THR A 5 -3.96 44.33 -40.91
N GLU A 6 -4.17 45.56 -40.45
CA GLU A 6 -4.29 46.74 -41.32
C GLU A 6 -3.05 46.93 -42.18
N LYS A 7 -1.85 46.82 -41.57
CA LYS A 7 -0.58 46.90 -42.30
C LYS A 7 -0.45 45.80 -43.35
N LYS A 8 -0.84 44.55 -43.05
CA LYS A 8 -0.81 43.45 -44.03
C LYS A 8 -1.77 43.66 -45.19
N ILE A 9 -2.99 44.14 -44.92
CA ILE A 9 -3.97 44.47 -45.97
C ILE A 9 -3.42 45.59 -46.87
N LEU A 10 -2.84 46.63 -46.28
CA LEU A 10 -2.28 47.75 -47.03
C LEU A 10 -1.12 47.32 -47.94
N GLU A 11 -0.23 46.45 -47.46
CA GLU A 11 0.90 45.92 -48.25
C GLU A 11 0.42 45.01 -49.40
N GLU A 12 -0.57 44.15 -49.17
CA GLU A 12 -1.15 43.31 -50.22
C GLU A 12 -1.88 44.14 -51.29
N LEU A 13 -2.60 45.18 -50.87
CA LEU A 13 -3.24 46.13 -51.79
C LEU A 13 -2.19 46.85 -52.64
N LYS A 14 -1.13 47.41 -52.03
CA LYS A 14 -0.02 48.05 -52.76
C LYS A 14 0.60 47.12 -53.80
N LYS A 15 0.79 45.84 -53.45
CA LYS A 15 1.36 44.85 -54.35
C LYS A 15 0.50 44.65 -55.60
N ARG A 16 -0.81 44.45 -55.42
CA ARG A 16 -1.76 44.28 -56.54
C ARG A 16 -1.84 45.51 -57.43
N VAL A 17 -1.80 46.69 -56.82
CA VAL A 17 -1.75 47.97 -57.56
C VAL A 17 -0.53 48.02 -58.48
N LEU A 18 0.65 47.66 -57.97
CA LEU A 18 1.88 47.65 -58.77
C LEU A 18 1.86 46.59 -59.88
N GLU A 19 1.28 45.42 -59.62
CA GLU A 19 1.11 44.37 -60.63
C GLU A 19 0.16 44.82 -61.76
N ARG A 20 -0.95 45.47 -61.41
CA ARG A 20 -1.93 45.95 -62.39
C ARG A 20 -1.41 47.12 -63.23
N ASP A 21 -0.70 48.08 -62.62
CA ASP A 21 -0.02 49.16 -63.34
C ASP A 21 1.01 48.59 -64.34
N LYS A 22 1.75 47.56 -63.94
CA LYS A 22 2.71 46.87 -64.81
C LYS A 22 2.03 46.16 -66.00
N GLU A 23 0.88 45.51 -65.79
CA GLU A 23 0.08 44.90 -66.86
C GLU A 23 -0.43 45.96 -67.86
N LEU A 24 -1.00 47.06 -67.37
CA LEU A 24 -1.58 48.10 -68.23
C LEU A 24 -0.52 48.81 -69.08
N ARG A 25 0.67 49.04 -68.52
CA ARG A 25 1.81 49.59 -69.27
C ARG A 25 2.33 48.68 -70.37
N SER A 26 2.05 47.38 -70.32
CA SER A 26 2.46 46.43 -71.35
C SER A 26 1.59 46.44 -72.62
N HIS A 27 0.47 47.18 -72.61
CA HIS A 27 -0.56 47.13 -73.65
C HIS A 27 -0.87 48.46 -74.39
N LYS A 28 -0.14 49.57 -74.15
CA LYS A 28 -0.40 50.86 -74.84
C LYS A 28 0.90 51.61 -75.20
N ASP A 29 0.91 52.31 -76.35
CA ASP A 29 2.01 53.20 -76.79
C ASP A 29 2.10 54.47 -75.90
N ASP A 30 3.31 55.07 -75.84
CA ASP A 30 3.77 56.05 -74.83
C ASP A 30 2.84 57.26 -74.58
N GLU A 31 2.06 57.71 -75.56
CA GLU A 31 1.17 58.87 -75.41
C GLU A 31 -0.10 58.55 -74.56
N ASN A 32 -0.41 57.26 -74.38
CA ASN A 32 -1.59 56.76 -73.66
C ASN A 32 -1.30 56.30 -72.21
N ILE A 33 -0.04 56.37 -71.76
CA ILE A 33 0.38 55.85 -70.45
C ILE A 33 -0.20 56.68 -69.29
N LYS A 34 -0.28 58.01 -69.43
CA LYS A 34 -0.85 58.88 -68.38
C LYS A 34 -2.35 58.64 -68.19
N GLU A 35 -3.09 58.42 -69.27
CA GLU A 35 -4.51 58.11 -69.20
C GLU A 35 -4.74 56.71 -68.61
N ALA A 36 -3.97 55.72 -69.02
CA ALA A 36 -4.02 54.38 -68.43
C ALA A 36 -3.67 54.37 -66.94
N THR A 37 -2.70 55.18 -66.51
CA THR A 37 -2.35 55.31 -65.09
C THR A 37 -3.48 55.98 -64.30
N LYS A 38 -4.15 56.98 -64.89
CA LYS A 38 -5.31 57.65 -64.28
C LYS A 38 -6.53 56.72 -64.22
N GLU A 39 -6.75 55.92 -65.26
CA GLU A 39 -7.82 54.93 -65.34
C GLU A 39 -7.59 53.79 -64.34
N ALA A 40 -6.35 53.29 -64.22
CA ALA A 40 -5.94 52.34 -63.19
C ALA A 40 -6.16 52.88 -61.77
N LEU A 41 -5.76 54.14 -61.51
CA LEU A 41 -5.99 54.82 -60.23
C LEU A 41 -7.48 54.99 -59.92
N THR A 42 -8.31 55.18 -60.95
CA THR A 42 -9.77 55.35 -60.82
C THR A 42 -10.47 54.01 -60.61
N GLU A 43 -10.12 52.97 -61.36
CA GLU A 43 -10.56 51.58 -61.10
C GLU A 43 -10.12 51.11 -59.71
N MET A 44 -8.95 51.51 -59.23
CA MET A 44 -8.45 51.18 -57.90
C MET A 44 -9.09 51.99 -56.77
N THR A 45 -9.56 53.22 -57.02
CA THR A 45 -10.41 53.94 -56.04
C THR A 45 -11.79 53.29 -55.93
N ILE A 46 -12.14 52.46 -56.91
CA ILE A 46 -13.30 51.56 -56.92
C ILE A 46 -12.81 50.10 -56.90
N LEU A 47 -11.73 49.80 -56.16
CA LEU A 47 -11.50 48.43 -55.72
C LEU A 47 -12.80 48.02 -55.05
N SER A 48 -13.51 47.10 -55.68
CA SER A 48 -14.88 46.83 -55.28
C SER A 48 -14.82 46.41 -53.82
N ARG A 49 -15.71 46.94 -52.98
CA ARG A 49 -15.74 46.60 -51.54
C ARG A 49 -15.60 45.08 -51.31
N LYS A 50 -16.12 44.29 -52.26
CA LYS A 50 -16.00 42.85 -52.38
C LYS A 50 -14.56 42.30 -52.45
N GLU A 51 -13.64 42.94 -53.18
CA GLU A 51 -12.23 42.54 -53.29
C GLU A 51 -11.44 42.85 -52.02
N VAL A 52 -11.72 44.00 -51.39
CA VAL A 52 -11.15 44.36 -50.08
C VAL A 52 -11.61 43.36 -49.02
N ASP A 53 -12.91 43.02 -49.01
CA ASP A 53 -13.48 42.01 -48.12
C ASP A 53 -12.90 40.60 -48.37
N GLU A 54 -12.48 40.30 -49.60
CA GLU A 54 -11.85 39.02 -49.95
C GLU A 54 -10.38 38.95 -49.50
N ILE A 55 -9.63 40.05 -49.66
CA ILE A 55 -8.26 40.20 -49.14
C ILE A 55 -8.27 40.12 -47.61
N GLU A 56 -9.19 40.82 -46.96
CA GLU A 56 -9.35 40.78 -45.50
C GLU A 56 -9.67 39.36 -45.02
N ARG A 57 -10.57 38.65 -45.70
CA ARG A 57 -10.88 37.24 -45.37
C ARG A 57 -9.65 36.33 -45.51
N LYS A 58 -8.85 36.46 -46.58
CA LYS A 58 -7.62 35.68 -46.77
C LYS A 58 -6.61 35.95 -45.66
N ILE A 59 -6.34 37.21 -45.35
CA ILE A 59 -5.37 37.60 -44.32
C ILE A 59 -5.83 37.14 -42.93
N ASN A 60 -7.12 37.28 -42.61
CA ASN A 60 -7.66 36.80 -41.34
C ASN A 60 -7.60 35.26 -41.22
N ALA A 61 -7.82 34.52 -42.32
CA ALA A 61 -7.65 33.06 -42.34
C ALA A 61 -6.18 32.66 -42.10
N GLU A 62 -5.23 33.37 -42.70
CA GLU A 62 -3.80 33.11 -42.52
C GLU A 62 -3.33 33.39 -41.08
N ILE A 63 -3.74 34.53 -40.50
CA ILE A 63 -3.47 34.87 -39.10
C ILE A 63 -4.06 33.82 -38.15
N LYS A 64 -5.29 33.36 -38.42
CA LYS A 64 -5.94 32.30 -37.63
C LYS A 64 -5.17 30.98 -37.72
N ALA A 65 -4.67 30.63 -38.90
CA ALA A 65 -3.84 29.43 -39.10
C ALA A 65 -2.48 29.54 -38.38
N GLU A 66 -1.82 30.70 -38.43
CA GLU A 66 -0.55 30.98 -37.75
C GLU A 66 -0.71 30.89 -36.23
N ASN A 67 -1.78 31.49 -35.68
CA ASN A 67 -2.09 31.41 -34.25
C ASN A 67 -2.38 29.96 -33.81
N LYS A 68 -3.10 29.19 -34.63
CA LYS A 68 -3.35 27.76 -34.36
C LYS A 68 -2.05 26.94 -34.36
N ARG A 69 -1.10 27.25 -35.24
CA ARG A 69 0.25 26.63 -35.24
C ARG A 69 1.04 27.00 -33.99
N LYS A 70 1.08 28.29 -33.62
CA LYS A 70 1.75 28.76 -32.40
C LYS A 70 1.15 28.14 -31.12
N GLN A 71 -0.17 28.00 -31.06
CA GLN A 71 -0.85 27.34 -29.95
C GLN A 71 -0.48 25.85 -29.83
N LYS A 72 -0.43 25.12 -30.95
CA LYS A 72 0.03 23.71 -30.96
C LYS A 72 1.48 23.56 -30.50
N ILE A 73 2.37 24.49 -30.89
CA ILE A 73 3.78 24.48 -30.45
C ILE A 73 3.87 24.73 -28.94
N ARG A 74 3.14 25.73 -28.41
CA ARG A 74 3.09 25.99 -26.96
C ARG A 74 2.59 24.78 -26.17
N GLN A 75 1.53 24.12 -26.63
CA GLN A 75 1.02 22.91 -25.99
C GLN A 75 2.05 21.78 -25.96
N LYS A 76 2.82 21.58 -27.05
CA LYS A 76 3.91 20.60 -27.06
C LYS A 76 5.03 20.92 -26.07
N ILE A 77 5.45 22.19 -25.97
CA ILE A 77 6.49 22.61 -25.03
C ILE A 77 6.03 22.40 -23.58
N ILE A 78 4.80 22.79 -23.25
CA ILE A 78 4.22 22.56 -21.91
C ILE A 78 4.21 21.07 -21.58
N GLY A 79 3.81 20.22 -22.53
CA GLY A 79 3.85 18.76 -22.35
C GLY A 79 5.25 18.22 -22.05
N VAL A 80 6.27 18.67 -22.78
CA VAL A 80 7.66 18.25 -22.55
C VAL A 80 8.16 18.70 -21.17
N VAL A 81 7.90 19.95 -20.78
CA VAL A 81 8.30 20.47 -19.46
C VAL A 81 7.64 19.69 -18.32
N ALA A 82 6.35 19.37 -18.45
CA ALA A 82 5.63 18.57 -17.45
C ALA A 82 6.23 17.16 -17.30
N VAL A 83 6.61 16.51 -18.41
CA VAL A 83 7.27 15.20 -18.38
C VAL A 83 8.64 15.26 -17.70
N VAL A 84 9.44 16.29 -18.00
CA VAL A 84 10.76 16.47 -17.37
C VAL A 84 10.61 16.71 -15.85
N LEU A 85 9.66 17.54 -15.44
CA LEU A 85 9.39 17.77 -14.01
C LEU A 85 8.91 16.49 -13.30
N LEU A 86 8.08 15.67 -13.96
CA LEU A 86 7.67 14.36 -13.46
C LEU A 86 8.86 13.42 -13.27
N ILE A 87 9.79 13.38 -14.23
CA ILE A 87 11.02 12.56 -14.13
C ILE A 87 11.89 13.05 -12.96
N ILE A 88 12.11 14.35 -12.84
CA ILE A 88 12.90 14.93 -11.74
C ILE A 88 12.25 14.63 -10.39
N ALA A 89 10.93 14.83 -10.25
CA ALA A 89 10.21 14.48 -9.05
C ALA A 89 10.39 12.99 -8.70
N ASN A 90 10.24 12.10 -9.69
CA ASN A 90 10.41 10.65 -9.47
C ASN A 90 11.83 10.28 -9.00
N VAL A 91 12.86 10.94 -9.53
CA VAL A 91 14.25 10.72 -9.11
C VAL A 91 14.51 11.25 -7.69
N PHE A 92 13.93 12.41 -7.33
CA PHE A 92 14.11 12.99 -6.00
C PHE A 92 13.28 12.28 -4.92
N PHE A 93 12.07 11.83 -5.23
CA PHE A 93 11.21 11.12 -4.27
C PHE A 93 11.59 9.65 -4.07
N ASN A 94 12.34 9.02 -4.99
CA ASN A 94 12.73 7.61 -4.86
C ASN A 94 14.12 7.39 -4.25
N LYS A 95 14.84 8.44 -3.86
CA LYS A 95 16.17 8.30 -3.24
C LYS A 95 16.06 8.29 -1.71
N GLU A 96 15.33 7.33 -1.15
CA GLU A 96 15.52 6.97 0.26
C GLU A 96 16.73 6.05 0.39
N GLU A 97 17.74 6.48 1.14
CA GLU A 97 18.90 5.63 1.45
C GLU A 97 18.46 4.42 2.28
N LYS A 98 18.91 3.23 1.86
CA LYS A 98 18.70 1.99 2.59
C LYS A 98 19.51 2.04 3.87
N MET A 99 18.87 2.43 4.98
CA MET A 99 19.46 2.28 6.30
C MET A 99 19.65 0.79 6.60
N LYS A 100 20.91 0.36 6.69
CA LYS A 100 21.31 -0.98 7.12
C LYS A 100 22.47 -0.82 8.10
N ILE A 101 22.26 -1.22 9.35
CA ILE A 101 23.30 -1.33 10.36
C ILE A 101 23.67 -2.81 10.43
N VAL A 102 24.97 -3.10 10.31
CA VAL A 102 25.51 -4.45 10.40
C VAL A 102 26.59 -4.42 11.46
N GLU A 103 26.35 -5.12 12.55
CA GLU A 103 27.34 -5.38 13.58
C GLU A 103 27.86 -6.81 13.40
N THR A 104 29.17 -6.95 13.23
CA THR A 104 29.87 -8.23 13.09
C THR A 104 30.85 -8.48 14.25
N PHE A 105 30.94 -7.55 15.21
CA PHE A 105 31.79 -7.61 16.39
C PHE A 105 33.29 -7.77 16.08
N ASP A 106 33.71 -7.37 14.88
CA ASP A 106 35.12 -7.35 14.46
C ASP A 106 35.88 -6.13 15.05
N THR A 107 35.15 -5.11 15.51
CA THR A 107 35.73 -3.87 16.04
C THR A 107 34.94 -3.35 17.24
N ARG A 108 35.57 -2.48 18.03
CA ARG A 108 34.94 -1.84 19.21
C ARG A 108 34.09 -0.61 18.86
N GLU A 109 33.97 -0.26 17.58
CA GLU A 109 33.30 0.98 17.16
C GLU A 109 31.77 0.93 17.32
N GLY A 110 31.21 -0.26 17.55
CA GLY A 110 29.77 -0.49 17.72
C GLY A 110 29.17 -0.08 19.07
N GLY A 111 30.00 0.33 20.05
CA GLY A 111 29.52 0.79 21.36
C GLY A 111 29.22 -0.32 22.38
N TRP A 112 29.63 -1.56 22.11
CA TRP A 112 29.53 -2.66 23.07
C TRP A 112 30.69 -2.66 24.07
N ASP A 113 30.37 -2.93 25.33
CA ASP A 113 31.32 -2.81 26.43
C ASP A 113 32.04 -4.14 26.72
N GLU A 114 33.36 -4.14 26.61
CA GLU A 114 34.17 -5.20 27.24
C GLU A 114 34.23 -4.99 28.75
N TYR A 115 33.95 -6.06 29.50
CA TYR A 115 33.78 -5.96 30.94
C TYR A 115 34.05 -7.30 31.63
N GLU A 116 34.71 -7.29 32.79
CA GLU A 116 34.95 -8.51 33.55
C GLU A 116 34.67 -8.26 35.04
N LYS A 117 33.78 -9.08 35.61
CA LYS A 117 33.50 -9.19 37.04
C LYS A 117 33.45 -10.66 37.44
N PHE A 118 33.47 -10.92 38.73
CA PHE A 118 33.33 -12.28 39.27
C PHE A 118 31.99 -12.97 38.92
N GLU A 119 30.97 -12.22 38.46
CA GLU A 119 29.64 -12.77 38.16
C GLU A 119 29.39 -12.95 36.66
N TYR A 120 30.05 -12.16 35.81
CA TYR A 120 29.90 -12.22 34.36
C TYR A 120 31.05 -11.51 33.65
N LYS A 121 31.26 -11.90 32.40
CA LYS A 121 32.27 -11.36 31.49
C LYS A 121 31.66 -11.06 30.12
N ARG A 122 32.09 -9.95 29.52
CA ARG A 122 31.76 -9.50 28.17
C ARG A 122 33.06 -9.26 27.41
N GLU A 123 33.22 -9.91 26.25
CA GLU A 123 34.48 -9.87 25.50
C GLU A 123 34.21 -9.97 24.00
N MET A 124 34.84 -9.10 23.21
CA MET A 124 34.92 -9.29 21.75
C MET A 124 36.14 -10.13 21.40
N LYS A 125 35.91 -11.25 20.71
CA LYS A 125 36.99 -12.14 20.30
C LYS A 125 36.58 -12.96 19.07
N ASP A 126 37.51 -13.15 18.14
CA ASP A 126 37.34 -13.99 16.95
C ASP A 126 36.08 -13.66 16.11
N GLY A 127 35.76 -12.36 15.97
CA GLY A 127 34.58 -11.90 15.23
C GLY A 127 33.25 -12.20 15.92
N LYS A 128 33.28 -12.34 17.25
CA LYS A 128 32.10 -12.59 18.08
C LYS A 128 32.12 -11.72 19.32
N TYR A 129 30.94 -11.37 19.79
CA TYR A 129 30.75 -10.79 21.11
C TYR A 129 30.28 -11.88 22.09
N PHE A 130 31.10 -12.19 23.08
CA PHE A 130 30.78 -13.18 24.10
C PHE A 130 30.17 -12.51 25.31
N ILE A 131 29.06 -13.07 25.79
CA ILE A 131 28.56 -12.83 27.13
C ILE A 131 28.61 -14.16 27.88
N GLU A 132 29.40 -14.19 28.94
CA GLU A 132 29.59 -15.31 29.86
C GLU A 132 29.03 -14.91 31.21
N ASN A 133 28.10 -15.69 31.73
CA ASN A 133 27.50 -15.49 33.04
C ASN A 133 27.84 -16.70 33.92
N ASP A 134 28.38 -16.44 35.10
CA ASP A 134 28.85 -17.48 36.02
C ASP A 134 27.85 -17.84 37.12
N LYS A 135 26.71 -17.15 37.16
CA LYS A 135 25.77 -17.20 38.28
C LYS A 135 24.36 -17.62 37.85
N ASP A 136 23.87 -18.70 38.46
CA ASP A 136 22.49 -19.15 38.31
C ASP A 136 21.49 -18.09 38.83
N GLY A 137 20.36 -17.96 38.15
CA GLY A 137 19.30 -17.01 38.52
C GLY A 137 19.64 -15.52 38.29
N MET A 138 20.79 -15.21 37.68
CA MET A 138 21.15 -13.87 37.22
C MET A 138 21.12 -13.81 35.70
N CYS A 139 20.96 -12.61 35.12
CA CYS A 139 21.20 -12.37 33.71
C CYS A 139 22.24 -11.26 33.53
N ALA A 140 23.19 -11.49 32.63
CA ALA A 140 24.09 -10.49 32.09
C ALA A 140 23.51 -9.98 30.76
N TRP A 141 23.67 -8.70 30.50
CA TRP A 141 23.13 -8.05 29.30
C TRP A 141 24.00 -6.86 28.90
N ASP A 142 23.90 -6.49 27.63
CA ASP A 142 24.50 -5.28 27.07
C ASP A 142 23.60 -4.74 25.95
N TYR A 143 23.65 -3.44 25.71
CA TYR A 143 22.81 -2.79 24.71
C TYR A 143 23.45 -1.51 24.18
N ILE A 144 23.01 -1.11 23.00
CA ILE A 144 23.46 0.11 22.33
C ILE A 144 22.25 0.98 21.96
N ASP A 145 22.47 2.29 21.86
CA ASP A 145 21.47 3.24 21.39
C ASP A 145 21.31 3.15 19.87
N ILE A 146 20.07 3.12 19.40
CA ILE A 146 19.69 3.04 17.99
C ILE A 146 18.51 3.97 17.73
N ASP A 147 18.60 4.79 16.68
CA ASP A 147 17.43 5.49 16.15
C ASP A 147 16.68 4.54 15.21
N PHE A 148 15.70 3.83 15.77
CA PHE A 148 14.92 2.87 15.01
C PHE A 148 14.06 3.59 13.95
N PRO A 149 14.03 3.10 12.70
CA PRO A 149 13.00 3.52 11.77
C PRO A 149 11.63 2.99 12.24
N GLN A 150 10.54 3.48 11.65
CA GLN A 150 9.19 3.03 11.99
C GLN A 150 8.96 1.55 11.65
N GLU A 151 9.61 1.05 10.60
CA GLU A 151 9.56 -0.34 10.17
C GLU A 151 10.97 -0.88 9.99
N TYR A 152 11.27 -1.97 10.68
CA TYR A 152 12.61 -2.58 10.66
C TYR A 152 12.55 -4.09 10.82
N CYS A 153 13.62 -4.71 10.34
CA CYS A 153 13.94 -6.10 10.64
C CYS A 153 15.23 -6.12 11.45
N LEU A 154 15.21 -6.81 12.58
CA LEU A 154 16.39 -7.18 13.35
C LEU A 154 16.68 -8.67 13.14
N GLU A 155 17.94 -9.01 12.93
CA GLU A 155 18.40 -10.38 12.85
C GLU A 155 19.62 -10.55 13.73
N LEU A 156 19.58 -11.51 14.66
CA LEU A 156 20.63 -11.84 15.60
C LEU A 156 21.06 -13.28 15.36
N HIS A 157 22.36 -13.46 15.12
CA HIS A 157 22.99 -14.78 15.02
C HIS A 157 23.80 -15.04 16.28
N SER A 158 23.55 -16.19 16.89
CA SER A 158 24.13 -16.56 18.17
C SER A 158 24.55 -18.01 18.17
N LYS A 159 25.53 -18.32 19.01
CA LYS A 159 26.06 -19.66 19.20
C LYS A 159 26.21 -19.96 20.68
N TRP A 160 25.57 -21.03 21.13
CA TRP A 160 25.79 -21.57 22.46
C TRP A 160 27.16 -22.27 22.52
N GLU A 161 28.03 -21.83 23.42
CA GLU A 161 29.39 -22.35 23.54
C GLU A 161 29.50 -23.35 24.70
N ASP A 162 29.04 -22.98 25.90
CA ASP A 162 29.18 -23.77 27.13
C ASP A 162 28.14 -23.42 28.21
N GLY A 163 27.98 -24.31 29.20
CA GLY A 163 27.21 -24.11 30.43
C GLY A 163 25.84 -24.79 30.49
N ASN A 164 24.85 -24.12 31.07
CA ASN A 164 23.47 -24.59 31.16
C ASN A 164 22.65 -24.16 29.92
N TYR A 165 21.51 -24.81 29.68
CA TYR A 165 20.52 -24.39 28.68
C TYR A 165 19.55 -23.35 29.22
N ASP A 166 20.09 -22.31 29.87
CA ASP A 166 19.32 -21.18 30.37
C ASP A 166 18.96 -20.20 29.24
N ALA A 167 18.14 -19.20 29.55
CA ALA A 167 17.64 -18.26 28.55
C ALA A 167 18.73 -17.33 28.01
N TYR A 168 18.70 -17.06 26.71
CA TYR A 168 19.48 -16.00 26.09
C TYR A 168 18.73 -15.43 24.86
N GLY A 169 19.15 -14.27 24.38
CA GLY A 169 18.62 -13.72 23.13
C GLY A 169 18.64 -12.20 23.06
N MET A 170 17.65 -11.64 22.36
CA MET A 170 17.56 -10.21 22.05
C MET A 170 16.74 -9.45 23.09
N VAL A 171 17.15 -8.23 23.40
CA VAL A 171 16.37 -7.28 24.21
C VAL A 171 16.13 -5.99 23.42
N LEU A 172 14.90 -5.46 23.50
CA LEU A 172 14.54 -4.13 22.98
C LEU A 172 14.08 -3.24 24.12
N LEU A 173 14.72 -2.08 24.28
CA LEU A 173 14.43 -1.18 25.38
C LEU A 173 13.92 0.18 24.87
N GLU A 174 12.84 0.64 25.47
CA GLU A 174 12.50 2.06 25.52
C GLU A 174 13.19 2.73 26.72
N SER A 175 13.25 1.99 27.84
CA SER A 175 13.97 2.34 29.07
C SER A 175 14.24 1.08 29.91
N VAL A 176 15.01 1.20 31.00
CA VAL A 176 15.25 0.09 31.96
C VAL A 176 14.00 -0.37 32.72
N GLU A 177 12.90 0.38 32.62
CA GLU A 177 11.60 0.01 33.22
C GLU A 177 10.60 -0.52 32.18
N ASN A 178 10.88 -0.33 30.89
CA ASN A 178 10.02 -0.69 29.76
C ASN A 178 10.86 -1.34 28.64
N TYR A 179 10.82 -2.66 28.56
CA TYR A 179 11.56 -3.41 27.54
C TYR A 179 10.88 -4.74 27.22
N PHE A 180 11.26 -5.31 26.08
CA PHE A 180 10.87 -6.64 25.61
C PHE A 180 12.09 -7.57 25.56
N TYR A 181 11.86 -8.85 25.87
CA TYR A 181 12.82 -9.92 25.64
C TYR A 181 12.29 -10.91 24.64
N PHE A 182 13.18 -11.34 23.77
CA PHE A 182 12.96 -12.41 22.81
C PHE A 182 14.01 -13.46 23.11
N GLU A 183 13.59 -14.52 23.80
CA GLU A 183 14.48 -15.47 24.43
C GLU A 183 14.35 -16.86 23.81
N VAL A 184 15.45 -17.59 23.83
CA VAL A 184 15.56 -19.00 23.49
C VAL A 184 16.35 -19.74 24.56
N ARG A 185 16.20 -21.06 24.62
CA ARG A 185 16.97 -21.95 25.49
C ARG A 185 17.52 -23.13 24.69
N GLY A 186 18.69 -23.63 25.08
CA GLY A 186 19.33 -24.76 24.40
C GLY A 186 18.51 -26.05 24.40
N ASP A 187 17.44 -26.15 25.20
CA ASP A 187 16.50 -27.27 25.19
C ASP A 187 15.52 -27.25 24.00
N GLY A 188 15.53 -26.19 23.19
CA GLY A 188 14.63 -26.02 22.04
C GLY A 188 13.39 -25.18 22.34
N SER A 189 13.32 -24.54 23.51
CA SER A 189 12.21 -23.67 23.89
C SER A 189 12.47 -22.18 23.60
N ALA A 190 11.39 -21.42 23.44
CA ALA A 190 11.43 -19.97 23.25
C ALA A 190 10.34 -19.26 24.06
N LEU A 191 10.56 -17.96 24.29
CA LEU A 191 9.65 -17.07 25.03
C LEU A 191 9.76 -15.64 24.50
N VAL A 192 8.63 -14.94 24.40
CA VAL A 192 8.60 -13.48 24.36
C VAL A 192 8.01 -12.96 25.66
N ASN A 193 8.68 -12.02 26.31
CA ASN A 193 8.20 -11.42 27.55
C ASN A 193 8.49 -9.91 27.55
N TYR A 194 7.88 -9.18 28.47
CA TYR A 194 8.14 -7.76 28.60
C TYR A 194 8.02 -7.29 30.05
N LYS A 195 8.65 -6.16 30.32
CA LYS A 195 8.52 -5.41 31.56
C LYS A 195 7.87 -4.08 31.24
N SER A 196 6.87 -3.71 32.04
CA SER A 196 6.12 -2.46 31.87
C SER A 196 6.08 -1.75 33.22
N ASN A 197 6.57 -0.51 33.25
CA ASN A 197 6.64 0.33 34.45
C ASN A 197 7.30 -0.41 35.63
N GLY A 198 8.39 -1.11 35.34
CA GLY A 198 9.16 -1.84 36.33
C GLY A 198 8.55 -3.16 36.79
N LYS A 199 7.40 -3.56 36.25
CA LYS A 199 6.71 -4.80 36.62
C LYS A 199 6.78 -5.81 35.49
N TRP A 200 7.12 -7.03 35.88
CA TRP A 200 7.06 -8.20 35.01
C TRP A 200 5.61 -8.51 34.68
N THR A 201 5.31 -8.56 33.40
CA THR A 201 4.04 -9.06 32.89
C THR A 201 4.30 -10.47 32.38
N ASN A 202 4.59 -11.40 33.29
CA ASN A 202 4.80 -12.82 32.97
C ASN A 202 3.50 -13.42 32.42
N GLN A 203 3.17 -13.11 31.17
CA GLN A 203 1.93 -13.50 30.50
C GLN A 203 2.12 -14.71 29.59
N TYR A 204 3.36 -15.05 29.22
CA TYR A 204 3.64 -16.14 28.29
C TYR A 204 4.45 -17.24 28.96
N ALA A 205 4.04 -18.47 28.74
CA ALA A 205 4.80 -19.65 29.14
C ALA A 205 5.85 -19.96 28.08
N TRP A 206 6.92 -20.64 28.48
CA TRP A 206 7.88 -21.20 27.54
C TRP A 206 7.18 -22.20 26.62
N GLU A 207 7.36 -22.03 25.31
CA GLU A 207 6.92 -23.03 24.34
C GLU A 207 8.09 -23.93 23.97
N SER A 208 7.88 -25.24 24.05
CA SER A 208 8.90 -26.25 23.73
C SER A 208 8.84 -26.66 22.26
N ASN A 209 9.93 -27.27 21.76
CA ASN A 209 10.04 -27.78 20.38
C ASN A 209 9.90 -26.68 19.29
N VAL A 210 10.35 -25.46 19.61
CA VAL A 210 10.44 -24.37 18.63
C VAL A 210 11.56 -24.67 17.62
N PHE A 211 12.66 -25.25 18.11
CA PHE A 211 13.79 -25.76 17.32
C PHE A 211 14.36 -27.04 17.95
N GLU A 212 15.31 -27.67 17.24
CA GLU A 212 15.98 -28.90 17.69
C GLU A 212 16.77 -28.67 18.98
N SER A 213 16.48 -29.48 20.01
CA SER A 213 17.18 -29.45 21.29
C SER A 213 18.68 -29.71 21.11
N GLY A 214 19.52 -28.94 21.81
CA GLY A 214 20.98 -29.01 21.70
C GLY A 214 21.55 -28.35 20.45
N LYS A 215 20.73 -27.74 19.59
CA LYS A 215 21.22 -26.93 18.47
C LYS A 215 21.98 -25.72 19.00
N LYS A 216 23.25 -25.61 18.61
CA LYS A 216 24.15 -24.57 19.10
C LYS A 216 23.98 -23.24 18.36
N ASP A 217 23.84 -23.28 17.04
CA ASP A 217 23.73 -22.08 16.21
C ASP A 217 22.25 -21.69 16.04
N ILE A 218 21.88 -20.50 16.49
CA ILE A 218 20.50 -19.99 16.49
C ILE A 218 20.44 -18.62 15.81
N THR A 219 19.51 -18.50 14.86
CA THR A 219 19.11 -17.23 14.27
C THR A 219 17.77 -16.77 14.84
N GLN A 220 17.77 -15.60 15.46
CA GLN A 220 16.56 -14.91 15.92
C GLN A 220 16.27 -13.75 14.97
N LYS A 221 15.04 -13.65 14.47
CA LYS A 221 14.62 -12.55 13.57
C LYS A 221 13.37 -11.89 14.11
N LEU A 222 13.37 -10.57 14.19
CA LEU A 222 12.25 -9.76 14.63
C LEU A 222 11.89 -8.74 13.54
N GLU A 223 10.71 -8.87 12.97
CA GLU A 223 10.13 -7.89 12.04
C GLU A 223 9.19 -6.98 12.83
N VAL A 224 9.39 -5.67 12.74
CA VAL A 224 8.57 -4.67 13.40
C VAL A 224 7.97 -3.73 12.36
N LYS A 225 6.66 -3.57 12.38
CA LYS A 225 5.90 -2.65 11.54
C LYS A 225 5.01 -1.78 12.41
N GLY A 226 5.40 -0.52 12.58
CA GLY A 226 4.77 0.33 13.58
C GLY A 226 4.93 -0.26 14.97
N ASN A 227 3.82 -0.62 15.63
CA ASN A 227 3.85 -1.28 16.93
C ASN A 227 3.69 -2.80 16.86
N PHE A 228 3.39 -3.38 15.71
CA PHE A 228 3.21 -4.82 15.57
C PHE A 228 4.56 -5.50 15.31
N TYR A 229 4.77 -6.68 15.88
CA TYR A 229 5.96 -7.48 15.63
C TYR A 229 5.65 -8.93 15.26
N ARG A 230 6.52 -9.51 14.42
CA ARG A 230 6.63 -10.94 14.15
C ARG A 230 8.01 -11.43 14.54
N TYR A 231 8.06 -12.43 15.40
CA TYR A 231 9.31 -12.99 15.92
C TYR A 231 9.49 -14.43 15.42
N TYR A 232 10.67 -14.69 14.86
CA TYR A 232 11.03 -15.95 14.23
C TYR A 232 12.29 -16.52 14.89
N VAL A 233 12.33 -17.84 15.00
CA VAL A 233 13.52 -18.59 15.45
C VAL A 233 13.87 -19.61 14.38
N ASN A 234 15.10 -19.55 13.87
CA ASN A 234 15.60 -20.38 12.76
C ASN A 234 14.66 -20.36 11.53
N GLY A 235 14.11 -19.18 11.21
CA GLY A 235 13.21 -18.98 10.08
C GLY A 235 11.76 -19.45 10.29
N LYS A 236 11.44 -20.07 11.42
CA LYS A 236 10.07 -20.45 11.78
C LYS A 236 9.42 -19.33 12.58
N LEU A 237 8.22 -18.91 12.19
CA LEU A 237 7.42 -17.96 12.97
C LEU A 237 7.12 -18.58 14.34
N PHE A 238 7.52 -17.89 15.39
CA PHE A 238 7.30 -18.31 16.77
C PHE A 238 6.11 -17.55 17.38
N GLN A 239 6.16 -16.23 17.37
CA GLN A 239 5.13 -15.42 18.01
C GLN A 239 4.91 -14.09 17.28
N GLU A 240 3.68 -13.61 17.37
CA GLU A 240 3.29 -12.27 16.91
C GLU A 240 2.69 -11.49 18.09
N GLY A 241 2.80 -10.16 18.05
CA GLY A 241 2.27 -9.32 19.12
C GLY A 241 2.46 -7.83 18.86
N ASN A 242 2.26 -7.03 19.90
CA ASN A 242 2.44 -5.58 19.83
C ASN A 242 3.48 -5.09 20.84
N LEU A 243 4.40 -4.24 20.41
CA LEU A 243 5.40 -3.51 21.20
C LEU A 243 4.78 -2.42 22.10
N ARG A 244 3.44 -2.38 22.21
CA ARG A 244 2.67 -1.29 22.83
C ARG A 244 3.02 0.06 22.17
N ASN A 245 2.66 1.17 22.80
CA ASN A 245 3.02 2.51 22.31
C ASN A 245 4.46 2.92 22.69
N TYR A 246 5.36 1.95 22.88
CA TYR A 246 6.74 2.22 23.25
C TYR A 246 7.56 2.58 22.02
N ARG A 247 8.32 3.67 22.14
CA ARG A 247 9.32 4.03 21.14
C ARG A 247 10.65 3.42 21.54
N MET A 248 10.99 2.27 20.95
CA MET A 248 12.27 1.61 21.21
C MET A 248 13.44 2.55 20.89
N LYS A 249 14.45 2.52 21.75
CA LYS A 249 15.65 3.35 21.66
C LYS A 249 16.93 2.53 21.69
N GLN A 250 16.86 1.30 22.19
CA GLN A 250 18.03 0.46 22.38
C GLN A 250 17.74 -0.98 21.94
N VAL A 251 18.78 -1.61 21.40
CA VAL A 251 18.82 -3.06 21.14
C VAL A 251 20.00 -3.65 21.88
N GLY A 252 19.81 -4.86 22.39
CA GLY A 252 20.84 -5.55 23.12
C GLY A 252 20.75 -7.06 23.04
N MET A 253 21.65 -7.68 23.78
CA MET A 253 21.74 -9.11 23.98
C MET A 253 21.70 -9.42 25.48
N MET A 254 21.13 -10.56 25.83
CA MET A 254 21.04 -11.03 27.20
C MET A 254 21.40 -12.51 27.29
N VAL A 255 22.06 -12.89 28.38
CA VAL A 255 22.42 -14.25 28.75
C VAL A 255 22.12 -14.47 30.23
N CYS A 256 21.22 -15.41 30.53
CA CYS A 256 20.80 -15.77 31.88
C CYS A 256 21.43 -17.09 32.35
N GLY A 257 21.55 -17.27 33.66
CA GLY A 257 22.09 -18.49 34.26
C GLY A 257 23.55 -18.75 33.91
N LYS A 258 24.10 -19.86 34.41
CA LYS A 258 25.51 -20.18 34.22
C LYS A 258 25.79 -20.70 32.81
N GLN A 259 26.11 -19.81 31.87
CA GLN A 259 26.40 -20.18 30.48
C GLN A 259 27.20 -19.12 29.71
N LYS A 260 27.71 -19.53 28.55
CA LYS A 260 28.46 -18.70 27.61
C LYS A 260 27.85 -18.75 26.23
N ILE A 261 27.49 -17.58 25.71
CA ILE A 261 26.96 -17.38 24.37
C ILE A 261 27.89 -16.47 23.58
N GLY A 262 28.21 -16.87 22.35
CA GLY A 262 28.87 -16.01 21.36
C GLY A 262 27.85 -15.47 20.36
N PHE A 263 27.75 -14.15 20.26
CA PHE A 263 26.92 -13.47 19.26
C PHE A 263 27.79 -13.13 18.05
N GLU A 264 27.39 -13.57 16.87
CA GLU A 264 28.18 -13.50 15.64
C GLU A 264 27.80 -12.28 14.80
N SER A 265 26.52 -11.91 14.79
CA SER A 265 26.10 -10.66 14.14
C SER A 265 24.75 -10.17 14.65
N LEU A 266 24.59 -8.85 14.61
CA LEU A 266 23.31 -8.17 14.78
C LEU A 266 23.08 -7.26 13.56
N VAL A 267 22.00 -7.51 12.82
CA VAL A 267 21.68 -6.76 11.61
C VAL A 267 20.36 -6.03 11.81
N LEU A 268 20.37 -4.71 11.69
CA LEU A 268 19.17 -3.88 11.59
C LEU A 268 19.03 -3.41 10.16
N THR A 269 17.89 -3.73 9.54
CA THR A 269 17.55 -3.26 8.20
C THR A 269 16.26 -2.46 8.27
N ARG A 270 16.27 -1.22 7.77
CA ARG A 270 15.02 -0.48 7.53
C ARG A 270 14.23 -1.22 6.47
N MET A 271 12.99 -1.55 6.79
CA MET A 271 12.06 -2.10 5.80
C MET A 271 11.63 -0.94 4.92
N GLN A 272 11.96 -0.97 3.63
CA GLN A 272 11.53 0.07 2.70
C GLN A 272 10.03 -0.08 2.42
N ARG A 273 9.29 1.03 2.46
CA ARG A 273 7.97 1.15 1.85
C ARG A 273 8.11 0.96 0.34
N GLY A 274 8.06 -0.29 -0.10
CA GLY A 274 8.32 -0.64 -1.49
C GLY A 274 8.22 -2.14 -1.73
N LYS A 275 6.97 -2.63 -1.79
CA LYS A 275 6.53 -4.01 -2.06
C LYS A 275 6.43 -4.98 -0.87
N MET A 276 5.79 -4.53 0.20
CA MET A 276 4.72 -5.32 0.81
C MET A 276 3.53 -4.36 0.94
N GLN A 277 2.36 -4.74 0.46
CA GLN A 277 1.12 -4.08 0.87
C GLN A 277 1.10 -4.09 2.42
N GLU A 278 0.85 -2.92 3.01
CA GLU A 278 0.77 -2.76 4.46
C GLU A 278 -0.51 -3.47 4.92
N GLU A 279 -0.44 -4.75 5.29
CA GLU A 279 -1.57 -5.49 5.89
C GLU A 279 -1.96 -4.80 7.21
N ILE A 280 -2.99 -3.95 7.17
CA ILE A 280 -3.66 -3.31 8.31
C ILE A 280 -4.31 -4.37 9.20
N LEU A 281 -4.80 -5.45 8.58
CA LEU A 281 -5.35 -6.63 9.24
C LEU A 281 -5.03 -7.87 8.42
N ASN A 282 -4.70 -8.97 9.09
CA ASN A 282 -4.73 -10.31 8.54
C ASN A 282 -5.48 -11.23 9.52
N GLU A 283 -6.74 -11.50 9.22
CA GLU A 283 -7.62 -12.36 10.01
C GLU A 283 -7.67 -13.75 9.36
N SER A 284 -6.95 -14.70 9.95
CA SER A 284 -6.97 -16.10 9.52
C SER A 284 -8.12 -16.90 10.13
N PHE A 285 -9.02 -16.26 10.90
CA PHE A 285 -10.12 -16.88 11.66
C PHE A 285 -9.73 -18.06 12.56
N ALA A 286 -8.44 -18.18 12.91
CA ALA A 286 -7.94 -19.21 13.81
C ALA A 286 -8.18 -18.87 15.28
N ASN A 287 -8.40 -17.59 15.60
CA ASN A 287 -8.67 -17.10 16.94
C ASN A 287 -10.17 -16.78 17.11
N THR A 288 -10.84 -17.53 17.97
CA THR A 288 -12.28 -17.35 18.24
C THR A 288 -12.62 -16.07 19.00
N GLU A 289 -11.62 -15.38 19.59
CA GLU A 289 -11.79 -14.15 20.36
C GLU A 289 -11.63 -12.87 19.52
N ALA A 290 -11.45 -12.98 18.20
CA ALA A 290 -11.15 -11.84 17.33
C ALA A 290 -12.35 -10.90 17.04
N GLY A 291 -13.41 -10.95 17.85
CA GLY A 291 -14.52 -10.01 17.82
C GLY A 291 -15.58 -10.26 16.75
N TRP A 292 -15.50 -11.36 15.98
CA TRP A 292 -16.58 -11.76 15.07
C TRP A 292 -17.79 -12.30 15.83
N THR A 293 -18.97 -12.12 15.26
CA THR A 293 -20.23 -12.48 15.91
C THR A 293 -20.37 -14.00 16.03
N PHE A 294 -20.42 -14.50 17.26
CA PHE A 294 -20.90 -15.85 17.53
C PHE A 294 -22.40 -15.81 17.82
N ASP A 295 -23.22 -16.35 16.93
CA ASP A 295 -24.68 -16.41 17.10
C ASP A 295 -25.20 -17.73 16.54
N GLU A 296 -25.82 -18.55 17.39
CA GLU A 296 -26.44 -19.82 17.01
C GLU A 296 -27.95 -19.73 17.30
N LYS A 297 -28.72 -19.51 16.25
CA LYS A 297 -30.19 -19.45 16.26
C LYS A 297 -30.75 -20.41 15.22
N LEU A 298 -32.03 -20.74 15.33
CA LEU A 298 -32.71 -21.60 14.34
C LEU A 298 -32.57 -21.07 12.90
N VAL A 299 -32.56 -19.75 12.72
CA VAL A 299 -32.51 -19.10 11.41
C VAL A 299 -31.10 -18.90 10.85
N LYS A 300 -30.08 -18.87 11.72
CA LYS A 300 -28.68 -18.60 11.32
C LYS A 300 -27.68 -19.15 12.32
N ARG A 301 -26.50 -19.51 11.84
CA ARG A 301 -25.39 -19.93 12.68
C ARG A 301 -24.08 -19.31 12.19
N CYS A 302 -23.34 -18.68 13.10
CA CYS A 302 -21.98 -18.20 12.88
C CYS A 302 -21.03 -18.99 13.80
N TYR A 303 -20.03 -19.67 13.23
CA TYR A 303 -19.16 -20.54 14.02
C TYR A 303 -17.77 -20.70 13.40
N TYR A 304 -16.80 -21.10 14.22
CA TYR A 304 -15.45 -21.44 13.78
C TYR A 304 -15.29 -22.95 13.69
N LYS A 305 -14.66 -23.42 12.61
CA LYS A 305 -14.32 -24.83 12.45
C LYS A 305 -13.10 -24.94 11.53
N ASP A 306 -12.16 -25.82 11.85
CA ASP A 306 -10.97 -26.09 11.02
C ASP A 306 -10.21 -24.80 10.62
N LYS A 307 -10.12 -23.83 11.55
CA LYS A 307 -9.54 -22.48 11.36
C LYS A 307 -10.24 -21.58 10.34
N MET A 308 -11.45 -21.91 9.92
CA MET A 308 -12.27 -21.07 9.05
C MET A 308 -13.48 -20.53 9.82
N TYR A 309 -14.04 -19.44 9.33
CA TYR A 309 -15.29 -18.86 9.84
C TYR A 309 -16.45 -19.23 8.91
N PHE A 310 -17.53 -19.74 9.49
CA PHE A 310 -18.69 -20.21 8.74
C PHE A 310 -19.90 -19.34 9.04
N LEU A 311 -20.57 -18.88 7.98
CA LEU A 311 -21.93 -18.36 8.07
C LEU A 311 -22.88 -19.37 7.41
N GLN A 312 -23.82 -19.87 8.21
CA GLN A 312 -24.92 -20.70 7.77
C GLN A 312 -26.23 -19.93 7.91
N ASN A 313 -26.95 -19.79 6.82
CA ASN A 313 -28.30 -19.24 6.77
C ASN A 313 -29.28 -20.38 6.47
N ASN A 314 -30.28 -20.56 7.34
CA ASN A 314 -31.27 -21.64 7.21
C ASN A 314 -32.58 -21.18 6.54
N THR A 315 -32.66 -19.90 6.16
CA THR A 315 -33.85 -19.26 5.60
C THR A 315 -33.63 -18.82 4.16
N LYS A 316 -34.67 -18.91 3.33
CA LYS A 316 -34.58 -18.60 1.90
C LYS A 316 -34.58 -17.09 1.62
N ASP A 317 -35.33 -16.33 2.43
CA ASP A 317 -35.71 -14.96 2.09
C ASP A 317 -34.94 -13.89 2.91
N LEU A 318 -33.95 -14.30 3.71
CA LEU A 318 -33.16 -13.39 4.53
C LEU A 318 -31.68 -13.45 4.15
N CYS A 319 -30.97 -12.40 4.53
CA CYS A 319 -29.52 -12.34 4.54
C CYS A 319 -29.03 -12.05 5.95
N PHE A 320 -27.87 -12.58 6.29
CA PHE A 320 -27.21 -12.32 7.56
C PHE A 320 -25.78 -11.89 7.30
N TRP A 321 -25.33 -10.90 8.05
CA TRP A 321 -23.95 -10.44 8.03
C TRP A 321 -23.30 -10.60 9.40
N SER A 322 -21.97 -10.60 9.38
CA SER A 322 -21.13 -10.42 10.55
C SER A 322 -20.06 -9.39 10.18
N CYS A 323 -20.00 -8.30 10.93
CA CYS A 323 -19.10 -7.18 10.69
C CYS A 323 -18.31 -6.88 11.96
N ARG A 324 -17.17 -6.22 11.79
CA ARG A 324 -16.35 -5.71 12.87
C ARG A 324 -15.88 -4.28 12.53
N PRO A 325 -15.79 -3.38 13.53
CA PRO A 325 -15.29 -2.04 13.30
C PRO A 325 -13.77 -2.01 13.06
N PHE A 326 -13.33 -1.12 12.17
CA PHE A 326 -11.92 -0.89 11.84
C PHE A 326 -11.63 0.60 11.63
N GLU A 327 -10.43 1.03 12.02
CA GLU A 327 -9.88 2.31 11.57
C GLU A 327 -9.21 2.10 10.21
N LEU A 328 -9.87 2.56 9.15
CA LEU A 328 -9.41 2.37 7.78
C LEU A 328 -8.66 3.62 7.28
N PRO A 329 -7.54 3.47 6.56
CA PRO A 329 -6.87 4.61 5.95
C PRO A 329 -7.67 5.15 4.75
N GLN A 330 -7.18 6.20 4.12
CA GLN A 330 -7.88 6.84 3.00
C GLN A 330 -7.94 5.95 1.75
N ASN A 331 -6.89 5.15 1.51
CA ASN A 331 -6.80 4.22 0.39
C ASN A 331 -6.46 2.84 0.93
N TYR A 332 -7.30 1.85 0.64
CA TYR A 332 -7.10 0.49 1.14
C TYR A 332 -7.73 -0.54 0.22
N ARG A 333 -7.30 -1.79 0.33
CA ARG A 333 -7.98 -2.95 -0.25
C ARG A 333 -8.44 -3.84 0.89
N VAL A 334 -9.65 -4.35 0.77
CA VAL A 334 -10.14 -5.43 1.60
C VAL A 334 -10.29 -6.66 0.72
N SER A 335 -9.77 -7.80 1.14
CA SER A 335 -9.98 -9.09 0.49
C SER A 335 -10.38 -10.16 1.50
N VAL A 336 -11.11 -11.17 1.05
CA VAL A 336 -11.44 -12.35 1.84
C VAL A 336 -11.51 -13.57 0.93
N GLN A 337 -11.01 -14.70 1.41
CA GLN A 337 -11.19 -15.97 0.73
C GLN A 337 -12.53 -16.57 1.11
N THR A 338 -13.29 -17.00 0.11
CA THR A 338 -14.63 -17.57 0.28
C THR A 338 -14.74 -18.93 -0.37
N LYS A 339 -15.49 -19.82 0.26
CA LYS A 339 -15.81 -21.15 -0.28
C LYS A 339 -17.28 -21.46 0.00
N TRP A 340 -18.05 -21.71 -1.06
CA TRP A 340 -19.39 -22.25 -0.90
C TRP A 340 -19.31 -23.70 -0.41
N VAL A 341 -20.11 -24.05 0.60
CA VAL A 341 -20.04 -25.35 1.27
C VAL A 341 -21.27 -26.20 0.94
N ALA A 342 -22.47 -25.63 1.07
CA ALA A 342 -23.71 -26.36 0.84
C ALA A 342 -24.91 -25.42 0.70
N GLY A 343 -25.99 -25.90 0.09
CA GLY A 343 -27.32 -25.27 0.07
C GLY A 343 -27.71 -24.70 -1.29
N GLU A 344 -28.37 -23.55 -1.28
CA GLU A 344 -28.75 -22.82 -2.48
C GLU A 344 -27.54 -22.06 -3.07
N HIS A 345 -27.58 -21.71 -4.36
CA HIS A 345 -26.56 -20.88 -5.01
C HIS A 345 -26.91 -19.39 -4.90
N ALA A 346 -27.32 -18.98 -3.70
CA ALA A 346 -27.68 -17.60 -3.39
C ALA A 346 -26.41 -16.73 -3.18
N GLY A 347 -26.58 -15.43 -3.03
CA GLY A 347 -25.47 -14.48 -2.87
C GLY A 347 -24.73 -14.62 -1.54
N PHE A 348 -23.40 -14.49 -1.57
CA PHE A 348 -22.54 -14.25 -0.41
C PHE A 348 -21.53 -13.16 -0.75
N GLU A 349 -21.12 -12.38 0.26
CA GLU A 349 -20.50 -11.07 0.02
C GLU A 349 -19.37 -10.76 1.00
N ILE A 350 -18.42 -9.96 0.53
CA ILE A 350 -17.65 -9.06 1.38
C ILE A 350 -18.39 -7.72 1.43
N VAL A 351 -18.56 -7.16 2.64
CA VAL A 351 -19.32 -5.92 2.88
C VAL A 351 -18.47 -4.87 3.59
N LEU A 352 -18.55 -3.64 3.11
CA LEU A 352 -17.99 -2.43 3.73
C LEU A 352 -19.16 -1.60 4.25
N HIS A 353 -19.29 -1.53 5.57
CA HIS A 353 -20.39 -0.88 6.28
C HIS A 353 -19.97 0.49 6.82
N GLN A 354 -20.86 1.45 6.73
CA GLN A 354 -20.82 2.66 7.55
C GLN A 354 -21.76 2.51 8.76
N ASP A 355 -22.96 1.99 8.51
CA ASP A 355 -24.03 1.77 9.49
C ASP A 355 -25.09 0.81 8.92
N ASP A 356 -26.18 0.56 9.65
CA ASP A 356 -27.27 -0.34 9.24
C ASP A 356 -28.02 0.10 7.98
N ASN A 357 -27.94 1.38 7.63
CA ASN A 357 -28.63 1.97 6.48
C ASN A 357 -27.70 2.23 5.29
N ASN A 358 -26.39 2.08 5.47
CA ASN A 358 -25.38 2.47 4.50
C ASN A 358 -24.26 1.41 4.40
N PHE A 359 -24.25 0.66 3.30
CA PHE A 359 -23.18 -0.29 2.98
C PHE A 359 -22.94 -0.42 1.48
N ILE A 360 -21.75 -0.92 1.15
CA ILE A 360 -21.38 -1.36 -0.19
C ILE A 360 -20.81 -2.77 -0.12
N GLY A 361 -21.26 -3.66 -1.01
CA GLY A 361 -20.87 -5.07 -1.01
C GLY A 361 -20.47 -5.56 -2.39
N LEU A 362 -19.54 -6.52 -2.42
CA LEU A 362 -19.27 -7.35 -3.58
C LEU A 362 -19.89 -8.73 -3.33
N GLU A 363 -20.96 -9.01 -4.05
CA GLU A 363 -21.72 -10.25 -3.97
C GLU A 363 -21.25 -11.24 -5.04
N ALA A 364 -21.03 -12.50 -4.65
CA ALA A 364 -20.72 -13.63 -5.50
C ALA A 364 -21.75 -14.76 -5.30
N GLN A 365 -21.85 -15.65 -6.30
CA GLN A 365 -22.68 -16.86 -6.27
C GLN A 365 -21.83 -18.08 -6.58
N ALA A 366 -22.28 -19.26 -6.13
CA ALA A 366 -21.57 -20.51 -6.33
C ALA A 366 -21.28 -20.84 -7.81
N ASN A 367 -22.20 -20.45 -8.70
CA ASN A 367 -22.10 -20.62 -10.16
C ASN A 367 -21.10 -19.66 -10.86
N GLY A 368 -20.34 -18.87 -10.09
CA GLY A 368 -19.32 -17.94 -10.59
C GLY A 368 -19.87 -16.65 -11.17
N LYS A 369 -21.04 -16.20 -10.72
CA LYS A 369 -21.54 -14.86 -11.00
C LYS A 369 -21.17 -13.92 -9.87
N ALA A 370 -20.81 -12.68 -10.19
CA ALA A 370 -20.56 -11.63 -9.21
C ALA A 370 -21.16 -10.29 -9.64
N ARG A 371 -21.46 -9.44 -8.67
CA ARG A 371 -21.94 -8.06 -8.84
C ARG A 371 -21.58 -7.22 -7.62
N PHE A 372 -21.63 -5.90 -7.75
CA PHE A 372 -21.63 -5.04 -6.56
C PHE A 372 -23.04 -4.51 -6.25
N VAL A 373 -23.26 -4.19 -4.99
CA VAL A 373 -24.51 -3.66 -4.46
C VAL A 373 -24.21 -2.47 -3.55
N THR A 374 -24.99 -1.39 -3.68
CA THR A 374 -25.03 -0.28 -2.72
C THR A 374 -26.40 -0.23 -2.06
N TYR A 375 -26.39 -0.04 -0.76
CA TYR A 375 -27.57 0.21 0.06
C TYR A 375 -27.34 1.50 0.81
N LEU A 376 -28.12 2.53 0.53
CA LEU A 376 -27.93 3.88 1.04
C LEU A 376 -29.26 4.37 1.61
N GLU A 377 -29.20 5.05 2.75
CA GLU A 377 -30.37 5.63 3.42
C GLU A 377 -31.51 4.62 3.66
N GLY A 378 -31.17 3.33 3.83
CA GLY A 378 -32.16 2.28 4.11
C GLY A 378 -32.83 1.69 2.86
N GLU A 379 -32.35 1.99 1.66
CA GLU A 379 -32.84 1.41 0.41
C GLU A 379 -31.71 0.96 -0.51
N TYR A 380 -31.99 0.00 -1.40
CA TYR A 380 -31.03 -0.40 -2.44
C TYR A 380 -30.92 0.70 -3.49
N ASP A 381 -29.87 1.50 -3.41
CA ASP A 381 -29.56 2.56 -4.38
C ASP A 381 -29.15 1.97 -5.74
N LYS A 382 -28.23 1.00 -5.74
CA LYS A 382 -27.78 0.36 -6.97
C LYS A 382 -27.50 -1.13 -6.79
N ILE A 383 -28.11 -1.92 -7.66
CA ILE A 383 -27.83 -3.35 -7.81
C ILE A 383 -27.36 -3.55 -9.24
N GLN A 384 -26.08 -3.89 -9.42
CA GLN A 384 -25.53 -4.18 -10.74
C GLN A 384 -26.05 -5.53 -11.25
N ASN A 385 -26.17 -5.69 -12.57
CA ASN A 385 -26.44 -6.98 -13.17
C ASN A 385 -25.26 -7.92 -12.95
N TYR A 386 -25.52 -9.19 -12.69
CA TYR A 386 -24.45 -10.19 -12.56
C TYR A 386 -23.55 -10.23 -13.78
N LYS A 387 -22.26 -10.25 -13.51
CA LYS A 387 -21.19 -10.58 -14.46
C LYS A 387 -20.71 -11.99 -14.19
N GLN A 388 -20.52 -12.78 -15.25
CA GLN A 388 -19.88 -14.08 -15.14
C GLN A 388 -18.37 -13.88 -14.94
N THR A 389 -17.79 -14.55 -13.95
CA THR A 389 -16.35 -14.60 -13.66
C THR A 389 -15.81 -16.02 -13.85
N SER A 390 -14.49 -16.18 -13.77
CA SER A 390 -13.85 -17.51 -13.79
C SER A 390 -14.02 -18.31 -12.49
N ALA A 391 -14.46 -17.68 -11.39
CA ALA A 391 -14.48 -18.25 -10.05
C ALA A 391 -15.74 -19.10 -9.77
N LYS A 392 -15.72 -20.38 -10.14
CA LYS A 392 -16.81 -21.31 -9.81
C LYS A 392 -16.60 -21.91 -8.42
N HIS A 393 -17.35 -21.43 -7.43
CA HIS A 393 -17.17 -21.85 -6.04
C HIS A 393 -17.76 -23.24 -5.75
N GLU A 394 -18.39 -23.88 -6.74
CA GLU A 394 -18.82 -25.29 -6.70
C GLU A 394 -17.64 -26.29 -6.72
N ASP A 395 -16.43 -25.86 -7.12
CA ASP A 395 -15.25 -26.73 -7.29
C ASP A 395 -14.52 -27.05 -5.96
N GLU A 396 -15.15 -26.82 -4.81
CA GLU A 396 -14.59 -26.93 -3.45
C GLU A 396 -13.32 -26.09 -3.20
N LYS A 397 -13.04 -25.10 -4.06
CA LYS A 397 -11.89 -24.19 -3.95
C LYS A 397 -12.27 -22.90 -3.25
N PHE A 398 -11.27 -22.28 -2.63
CA PHE A 398 -11.37 -20.91 -2.18
C PHE A 398 -11.17 -19.95 -3.36
N HIS A 399 -11.98 -18.90 -3.36
CA HIS A 399 -11.89 -17.78 -4.29
C HIS A 399 -11.80 -16.48 -3.51
N GLU A 400 -11.01 -15.55 -3.99
CA GLU A 400 -10.82 -14.24 -3.35
C GLU A 400 -11.89 -13.27 -3.86
N LEU A 401 -12.63 -12.65 -2.92
CA LEU A 401 -13.41 -11.45 -3.18
C LEU A 401 -12.61 -10.25 -2.68
N ALA A 402 -12.44 -9.21 -3.50
CA ALA A 402 -11.69 -8.03 -3.10
C ALA A 402 -12.34 -6.70 -3.54
N VAL A 403 -12.19 -5.69 -2.69
CA VAL A 403 -12.64 -4.32 -2.92
C VAL A 403 -11.48 -3.36 -2.69
N GLU A 404 -11.08 -2.62 -3.72
CA GLU A 404 -10.10 -1.53 -3.61
C GLU A 404 -10.84 -0.20 -3.47
N VAL A 405 -10.48 0.56 -2.43
CA VAL A 405 -11.00 1.89 -2.12
C VAL A 405 -9.87 2.90 -2.28
N ARG A 406 -10.07 3.88 -3.15
CA ARG A 406 -9.12 4.99 -3.36
C ARG A 406 -9.88 6.31 -3.29
N GLY A 407 -9.95 6.91 -2.11
CA GLY A 407 -10.86 8.02 -1.82
C GLY A 407 -12.31 7.58 -2.06
N GLU A 408 -13.01 8.27 -2.95
CA GLU A 408 -14.43 7.99 -3.26
C GLU A 408 -14.63 6.89 -4.31
N LYS A 409 -13.55 6.28 -4.81
CA LYS A 409 -13.61 5.28 -5.88
C LYS A 409 -13.44 3.86 -5.34
N PHE A 410 -14.41 3.01 -5.65
CA PHE A 410 -14.46 1.58 -5.34
C PHE A 410 -14.21 0.76 -6.60
N ARG A 411 -13.41 -0.30 -6.51
CA ARG A 411 -13.21 -1.29 -7.58
C ARG A 411 -13.34 -2.69 -7.01
N PHE A 412 -14.03 -3.54 -7.74
CA PHE A 412 -14.43 -4.86 -7.27
C PHE A 412 -13.74 -5.94 -8.10
N TYR A 413 -13.23 -6.97 -7.42
CA TYR A 413 -12.46 -8.04 -8.04
C TYR A 413 -12.86 -9.40 -7.47
N VAL A 414 -12.86 -10.42 -8.33
CA VAL A 414 -12.97 -11.82 -7.93
C VAL A 414 -11.78 -12.58 -8.54
N ASP A 415 -10.94 -13.21 -7.73
CA ASP A 415 -9.68 -13.84 -8.17
C ASP A 415 -8.82 -12.92 -9.06
N ASN A 416 -8.72 -11.63 -8.69
CA ASN A 416 -8.09 -10.57 -9.47
C ASN A 416 -8.75 -10.25 -10.83
N GLU A 417 -9.85 -10.91 -11.19
CA GLU A 417 -10.69 -10.52 -12.32
C GLU A 417 -11.52 -9.28 -11.93
N PHE A 418 -11.31 -8.17 -12.64
CA PHE A 418 -12.10 -6.95 -12.43
C PHE A 418 -13.58 -7.20 -12.74
N VAL A 419 -14.45 -6.96 -11.77
CA VAL A 419 -15.91 -7.08 -11.92
C VAL A 419 -16.48 -5.76 -12.42
N ASP A 420 -16.35 -4.69 -11.63
CA ASP A 420 -16.85 -3.34 -11.93
C ASP A 420 -16.17 -2.28 -11.03
N SER A 421 -16.55 -1.01 -11.20
CA SER A 421 -16.14 0.10 -10.33
C SER A 421 -17.27 1.11 -10.11
N TRP A 422 -17.25 1.78 -8.97
CA TRP A 422 -18.22 2.81 -8.62
C TRP A 422 -17.54 3.99 -7.94
N ASN A 423 -18.10 5.20 -8.13
CA ASN A 423 -17.68 6.38 -7.37
C ASN A 423 -18.82 6.73 -6.44
N LEU A 424 -18.55 6.82 -5.15
CA LEU A 424 -19.53 7.14 -4.12
C LEU A 424 -18.93 8.17 -3.18
N CYS A 425 -19.52 9.36 -3.17
CA CYS A 425 -19.13 10.46 -2.29
C CYS A 425 -19.86 10.33 -0.94
N GLY A 426 -19.20 10.73 0.15
CA GLY A 426 -19.84 10.91 1.46
C GLY A 426 -20.07 9.64 2.29
N LEU A 427 -19.62 8.47 1.83
CA LEU A 427 -19.63 7.24 2.61
C LEU A 427 -18.34 7.12 3.43
N THR A 428 -18.46 6.99 4.75
CA THR A 428 -17.34 6.73 5.66
C THR A 428 -17.43 5.29 6.16
N ILE A 429 -16.63 4.40 5.60
CA ILE A 429 -16.61 3.00 6.05
C ILE A 429 -16.03 2.93 7.46
N THR A 430 -16.78 2.31 8.37
CA THR A 430 -16.43 2.11 9.77
C THR A 430 -16.29 0.64 10.11
N GLU A 431 -16.90 -0.26 9.33
CA GLU A 431 -16.90 -1.69 9.56
C GLU A 431 -16.63 -2.48 8.28
N VAL A 432 -15.99 -3.64 8.44
CA VAL A 432 -15.78 -4.61 7.36
C VAL A 432 -16.35 -5.94 7.81
N GLY A 433 -17.01 -6.65 6.90
CA GLY A 433 -17.66 -7.90 7.23
C GLY A 433 -17.91 -8.81 6.05
N VAL A 434 -18.64 -9.88 6.36
CA VAL A 434 -19.08 -10.91 5.41
C VAL A 434 -20.57 -11.14 5.53
N ARG A 435 -21.24 -11.48 4.43
CA ARG A 435 -22.71 -11.65 4.36
C ARG A 435 -23.08 -12.90 3.58
N VAL A 436 -24.16 -13.57 3.99
CA VAL A 436 -24.74 -14.75 3.32
C VAL A 436 -26.25 -14.62 3.21
N CYS A 437 -26.78 -14.74 1.99
CA CYS A 437 -28.21 -14.73 1.67
C CYS A 437 -28.73 -16.11 1.31
N GLY A 438 -30.04 -16.35 1.47
CA GLY A 438 -30.66 -17.63 1.08
C GLY A 438 -30.21 -18.83 1.92
N ARG A 439 -30.79 -20.00 1.67
CA ARG A 439 -30.51 -21.18 2.51
C ARG A 439 -29.20 -21.83 2.10
N GLN A 440 -28.08 -21.39 2.66
CA GLN A 440 -26.76 -21.91 2.34
C GLN A 440 -25.75 -21.79 3.48
N THR A 441 -24.61 -22.46 3.31
CA THR A 441 -23.44 -22.37 4.17
C THR A 441 -22.22 -21.94 3.35
N VAL A 442 -21.51 -20.94 3.82
CA VAL A 442 -20.30 -20.41 3.20
C VAL A 442 -19.20 -20.32 4.25
N ALA A 443 -18.01 -20.75 3.88
CA ALA A 443 -16.80 -20.60 4.67
C ALA A 443 -16.01 -19.38 4.19
N PHE A 444 -15.44 -18.66 5.16
CA PHE A 444 -14.61 -17.48 4.98
C PHE A 444 -13.26 -17.73 5.65
N ASP A 445 -12.20 -17.32 4.98
CA ASP A 445 -10.83 -17.41 5.48
C ASP A 445 -10.00 -16.19 5.01
N ASN A 446 -8.89 -15.92 5.69
CA ASN A 446 -7.88 -14.92 5.32
C ASN A 446 -8.48 -13.57 4.90
N LEU A 447 -9.25 -12.94 5.81
CA LEU A 447 -9.71 -11.58 5.58
C LEU A 447 -8.56 -10.62 5.81
N ILE A 448 -8.15 -9.92 4.75
CA ILE A 448 -7.02 -9.02 4.74
C ILE A 448 -7.53 -7.61 4.46
N ILE A 449 -7.06 -6.64 5.24
CA ILE A 449 -7.21 -5.22 4.94
C ILE A 449 -5.80 -4.69 4.74
N GLU A 450 -5.55 -3.98 3.66
CA GLU A 450 -4.21 -3.45 3.34
C GLU A 450 -4.27 -2.01 2.82
N GLU A 451 -3.26 -1.19 3.12
CA GLU A 451 -3.17 0.19 2.60
C GLU A 451 -2.66 0.20 1.13
N LEU A 452 -3.18 1.12 0.30
CA LEU A 452 -3.03 1.14 -1.19
C LEU A 452 -2.23 2.28 -1.82
#